data_AF-A0A3D3CUA7-F1
#
_entry.id   AF-A0A3D3CUA7-F1
#
_cell.length_a   1.000
_cell.length_b   1.000
_cell.length_c   1.000
_cell.angle_alpha   90.00
_cell.angle_beta   90.00
_cell.angle_gamma   90.00
#
_symmetry.space_group_name_H-M   'P 1'
#
loop_
_entity.id
_entity.type
_entity.pdbx_description
1 polymer ?
#
loop_
_entity_poly.entity_id
_entity_poly.type
_entity_poly.pdbx_seq_one_letter_code
_entity_poly.pdbx_strand_id
1 'polypeptide(L)'
;MKKFLTLLGVSLLTTGYITAQIPDAANSSDILLQMKKLQVLGSVLYIAAHPDDENTRLLAWLSKDKLYRTGYLSLTRGDGGQNLIGDEQGIELGLIRTQELLAARRVDGADQFFSRAYDFGFSKTTAEALKFWNEQKILSDVVWIIRKYQPDIIITRFPEDKRAGHGQHSASAVLAHMAFSAAADPKQFPEQFAYGVRPWQASRLFWNNYNFGNINTIRDDQLKIEVGGFNPLVG
;
A
#
# COMPACT_ATOMS: atom_id res chain seq x y z
N MET A 1 -11.68 -21.79 -51.29
CA MET A 1 -13.03 -21.36 -50.82
C MET A 1 -13.72 -22.40 -49.94
N LYS A 2 -13.91 -23.66 -50.36
CA LYS A 2 -14.59 -24.70 -49.53
C LYS A 2 -13.98 -24.92 -48.14
N LYS A 3 -12.65 -25.02 -48.01
CA LYS A 3 -11.96 -25.18 -46.70
C LYS A 3 -12.08 -23.96 -45.77
N PHE A 4 -12.29 -22.77 -46.34
CA PHE A 4 -12.45 -21.52 -45.58
C PHE A 4 -13.85 -21.41 -44.96
N LEU A 5 -14.87 -21.88 -45.69
CA LEU A 5 -16.23 -22.01 -45.14
C LEU A 5 -16.33 -23.08 -44.05
N THR A 6 -15.53 -24.16 -44.12
CA THR A 6 -15.53 -25.21 -43.08
C THR A 6 -14.92 -24.72 -41.77
N LEU A 7 -13.87 -23.90 -41.82
CA LEU A 7 -13.29 -23.27 -40.61
C LEU A 7 -14.24 -22.25 -39.96
N LEU A 8 -15.00 -21.52 -40.77
CA LEU A 8 -15.99 -20.56 -40.26
C LEU A 8 -17.15 -21.28 -39.54
N GLY A 9 -17.59 -22.43 -40.07
CA GLY A 9 -18.66 -23.24 -39.48
C GLY A 9 -18.30 -23.89 -38.13
N VAL A 10 -17.02 -24.25 -37.92
CA VAL A 10 -16.55 -24.83 -36.64
C VAL A 10 -16.41 -23.75 -35.55
N SER A 11 -15.99 -22.54 -35.91
CA SER A 11 -15.90 -21.40 -34.97
C SER A 11 -17.28 -20.98 -34.42
N LEU A 12 -18.33 -21.08 -35.23
CA LEU A 12 -19.70 -20.76 -34.83
C LEU A 12 -20.36 -21.81 -33.91
N LEU A 13 -19.79 -23.02 -33.78
CA LEU A 13 -20.32 -24.07 -32.91
C LEU A 13 -19.68 -24.10 -31.51
N THR A 14 -18.67 -23.26 -31.25
CA THR A 14 -18.00 -23.12 -29.94
C THR A 14 -18.40 -21.85 -29.18
N THR A 15 -19.57 -21.27 -29.47
CA THR A 15 -20.17 -20.25 -28.60
C THR A 15 -20.69 -20.93 -27.33
N GLY A 16 -19.78 -21.36 -26.45
CA GLY A 16 -20.14 -21.71 -25.09
C GLY A 16 -20.76 -20.49 -24.41
N TYR A 17 -21.80 -20.71 -23.62
CA TYR A 17 -22.38 -19.67 -22.78
C TYR A 17 -21.29 -19.11 -21.88
N ILE A 18 -20.78 -17.92 -22.20
CA ILE A 18 -19.91 -17.17 -21.30
C ILE A 18 -20.83 -16.69 -20.18
N THR A 19 -20.90 -17.45 -19.09
CA THR A 19 -21.48 -16.94 -17.85
C THR A 19 -20.58 -15.83 -17.37
N ALA A 20 -21.01 -14.58 -17.53
CA ALA A 20 -20.37 -13.47 -16.85
C ALA A 20 -20.34 -13.81 -15.34
N GLN A 21 -19.18 -13.61 -14.70
CA GLN A 21 -19.13 -13.68 -13.25
C GLN A 21 -20.14 -12.67 -12.70
N ILE A 22 -21.05 -13.13 -11.86
CA ILE A 22 -21.95 -12.25 -11.13
C ILE A 22 -21.03 -11.35 -10.28
N PRO A 23 -21.07 -10.03 -10.45
CA PRO A 23 -20.30 -9.13 -9.58
C PRO A 23 -20.68 -9.42 -8.14
N ASP A 24 -19.71 -9.39 -7.22
CA ASP A 24 -20.02 -9.47 -5.79
C ASP A 24 -21.05 -8.39 -5.45
N ALA A 25 -22.29 -8.82 -5.19
CA ALA A 25 -23.37 -7.92 -4.89
C ALA A 25 -23.11 -7.36 -3.49
N ALA A 26 -22.82 -6.06 -3.42
CA ALA A 26 -22.66 -5.36 -2.15
C ALA A 26 -23.92 -5.58 -1.29
N ASN A 27 -23.75 -6.10 -0.08
CA ASN A 27 -24.88 -6.28 0.82
C ASN A 27 -25.39 -4.90 1.30
N SER A 28 -26.55 -4.88 1.96
CA SER A 28 -27.15 -3.63 2.44
C SER A 28 -26.22 -2.83 3.37
N SER A 29 -25.39 -3.51 4.17
CA SER A 29 -24.43 -2.88 5.06
C SER A 29 -23.29 -2.23 4.29
N ASP A 30 -22.75 -2.90 3.27
CA ASP A 30 -21.70 -2.36 2.39
C ASP A 30 -22.18 -1.12 1.64
N ILE A 31 -23.40 -1.17 1.07
CA ILE A 31 -24.00 -0.03 0.38
C ILE A 31 -24.16 1.15 1.34
N LEU A 32 -24.69 0.91 2.55
CA LEU A 32 -24.83 1.96 3.56
C LEU A 32 -23.47 2.55 3.96
N LEU A 33 -22.45 1.72 4.09
CA LEU A 33 -21.09 2.16 4.40
C LEU A 33 -20.51 3.05 3.30
N GLN A 34 -20.69 2.65 2.04
CA GLN A 34 -20.28 3.44 0.87
C GLN A 34 -21.03 4.78 0.80
N MET A 35 -22.33 4.81 1.07
CA MET A 35 -23.11 6.05 1.13
C MET A 35 -22.59 6.99 2.23
N LYS A 36 -22.29 6.47 3.43
CA LYS A 36 -21.69 7.26 4.51
C LYS A 36 -20.30 7.78 4.12
N LYS A 37 -19.51 6.97 3.41
CA LYS A 37 -18.16 7.33 2.96
C LYS A 37 -18.15 8.52 2.02
N LEU A 38 -19.21 8.75 1.23
CA LEU A 38 -19.33 9.94 0.37
C LEU A 38 -19.30 11.26 1.15
N GLN A 39 -19.61 11.23 2.44
CA GLN A 39 -19.59 12.42 3.32
C GLN A 39 -18.23 12.63 4.00
N VAL A 40 -17.29 11.69 3.84
CA VAL A 40 -15.95 11.74 4.47
C VAL A 40 -14.91 11.99 3.39
N LEU A 41 -14.30 13.17 3.44
CA LEU A 41 -13.33 13.63 2.43
C LEU A 41 -11.88 13.44 2.84
N GLY A 42 -11.62 13.04 4.09
CA GLY A 42 -10.27 12.85 4.61
C GLY A 42 -9.59 11.61 4.02
N SER A 43 -8.27 11.72 3.86
CA SER A 43 -7.44 10.68 3.25
C SER A 43 -6.14 10.44 4.02
N VAL A 44 -5.72 9.18 4.06
CA VAL A 44 -4.52 8.73 4.78
C VAL A 44 -3.68 7.84 3.87
N LEU A 45 -2.36 8.07 3.86
CA LEU A 45 -1.38 7.20 3.23
C LEU A 45 -0.46 6.60 4.30
N TYR A 46 -0.52 5.29 4.48
CA TYR A 46 0.37 4.52 5.33
C TYR A 46 1.56 4.03 4.53
N ILE A 47 2.78 4.21 5.02
CA ILE A 47 4.02 3.85 4.28
C ILE A 47 4.87 2.90 5.12
N ALA A 48 5.27 1.78 4.52
CA ALA A 48 6.20 0.80 5.10
C ALA A 48 7.08 0.16 4.01
N ALA A 49 7.96 -0.77 4.39
CA ALA A 49 8.97 -1.30 3.48
C ALA A 49 8.47 -2.53 2.68
N HIS A 50 7.79 -3.47 3.35
CA HIS A 50 7.44 -4.78 2.80
C HIS A 50 5.96 -5.07 3.02
N PRO A 51 5.35 -5.94 2.19
CA PRO A 51 4.12 -6.61 2.58
C PRO A 51 4.22 -7.19 3.98
N ASP A 52 3.12 -7.24 4.75
CA ASP A 52 3.05 -7.67 6.16
C ASP A 52 3.49 -6.64 7.22
N ASP A 53 4.17 -5.57 6.83
CA ASP A 53 4.56 -4.52 7.76
C ASP A 53 3.34 -3.74 8.28
N GLU A 54 2.24 -3.70 7.52
CA GLU A 54 1.13 -2.82 7.82
C GLU A 54 0.43 -3.13 9.14
N ASN A 55 -0.04 -2.09 9.81
CA ASN A 55 -0.98 -2.25 10.91
C ASN A 55 -2.39 -2.45 10.34
N THR A 56 -2.73 -3.70 9.98
CA THR A 56 -4.01 -4.05 9.36
C THR A 56 -5.21 -3.56 10.18
N ARG A 57 -5.13 -3.60 11.52
CA ARG A 57 -6.20 -3.09 12.40
C ARG A 57 -6.41 -1.59 12.22
N LEU A 58 -5.32 -0.81 12.17
CA LEU A 58 -5.40 0.63 11.93
C LEU A 58 -5.94 0.93 10.52
N LEU A 59 -5.50 0.18 9.51
CA LEU A 59 -6.02 0.36 8.14
C LEU A 59 -7.52 0.13 8.08
N ALA A 60 -8.01 -0.99 8.63
CA ALA A 60 -9.43 -1.30 8.69
C ALA A 60 -10.24 -0.26 9.48
N TRP A 61 -9.70 0.23 10.60
CA TRP A 61 -10.33 1.29 11.37
C TRP A 61 -10.44 2.59 10.57
N LEU A 62 -9.38 3.01 9.89
CA LEU A 62 -9.40 4.22 9.07
C LEU A 62 -10.39 4.09 7.89
N SER A 63 -10.40 2.96 7.19
CA SER A 63 -11.15 2.77 5.94
C SER A 63 -12.61 2.37 6.13
N LYS A 64 -12.93 1.57 7.18
CA LYS A 64 -14.26 0.99 7.42
C LYS A 64 -14.98 1.62 8.61
N ASP A 65 -14.27 2.04 9.66
CA ASP A 65 -14.91 2.73 10.81
C ASP A 65 -14.97 4.24 10.57
N LYS A 66 -13.81 4.87 10.29
CA LYS A 66 -13.73 6.31 10.04
C LYS A 66 -14.02 6.70 8.60
N LEU A 67 -14.08 5.74 7.70
CA LEU A 67 -14.42 5.92 6.29
C LEU A 67 -13.46 6.84 5.52
N TYR A 68 -12.27 7.08 6.05
CA TYR A 68 -11.23 7.81 5.32
C TYR A 68 -10.79 7.02 4.09
N ARG A 69 -10.46 7.74 3.01
CA ARG A 69 -9.78 7.13 1.88
C ARG A 69 -8.37 6.74 2.34
N THR A 70 -8.15 5.45 2.55
CA THR A 70 -6.94 4.94 3.17
C THR A 70 -6.13 4.17 2.15
N GLY A 71 -4.85 4.46 2.03
CA GLY A 71 -3.93 3.78 1.13
C GLY A 71 -2.75 3.23 1.89
N TYR A 72 -2.23 2.09 1.46
CA TYR A 72 -0.99 1.51 1.94
C TYR A 72 0.03 1.45 0.81
N LEU A 73 1.15 2.13 1.01
CA LEU A 73 2.32 2.04 0.14
C LEU A 73 3.35 1.12 0.80
N SER A 74 3.49 -0.07 0.23
CA SER A 74 4.64 -0.92 0.48
C SER A 74 5.75 -0.53 -0.49
N LEU A 75 6.96 -0.21 -0.02
CA LEU A 75 8.02 0.18 -0.95
C LEU A 75 8.41 -0.98 -1.86
N THR A 76 8.49 -2.19 -1.34
CA THR A 76 8.85 -3.39 -2.10
C THR A 76 7.64 -4.29 -2.32
N ARG A 77 7.82 -5.41 -3.04
CA ARG A 77 6.83 -6.48 -3.13
C ARG A 77 7.18 -7.68 -2.24
N GLY A 78 8.18 -7.54 -1.35
CA GLY A 78 8.55 -8.59 -0.40
C GLY A 78 9.28 -9.78 -1.02
N ASP A 79 9.91 -9.58 -2.19
CA ASP A 79 10.62 -10.57 -2.99
C ASP A 79 11.81 -11.22 -2.24
N GLY A 80 12.42 -10.50 -1.29
CA GLY A 80 13.57 -10.94 -0.49
C GLY A 80 13.19 -11.68 0.80
N GLY A 81 11.89 -11.91 1.01
CA GLY A 81 11.34 -12.59 2.18
C GLY A 81 11.54 -14.11 2.18
N GLN A 82 11.12 -14.74 3.26
CA GLN A 82 11.05 -16.19 3.38
C GLN A 82 9.65 -16.67 3.00
N ASN A 83 9.57 -17.82 2.33
CA ASN A 83 8.32 -18.51 2.03
C ASN A 83 8.16 -19.71 2.97
N LEU A 84 7.14 -19.70 3.83
CA LEU A 84 6.91 -20.75 4.81
C LEU A 84 6.12 -21.95 4.25
N ILE A 85 5.42 -21.76 3.12
CA ILE A 85 4.43 -22.71 2.61
C ILE A 85 4.73 -23.18 1.18
N GLY A 86 5.86 -22.78 0.61
CA GLY A 86 6.27 -23.11 -0.75
C GLY A 86 7.74 -22.80 -1.00
N ASP A 87 8.19 -23.12 -2.22
CA ASP A 87 9.59 -23.00 -2.64
C ASP A 87 9.87 -21.69 -3.41
N GLU A 88 8.84 -20.89 -3.71
CA GLU A 88 8.97 -19.67 -4.49
C GLU A 88 9.84 -18.63 -3.76
N GLN A 89 10.75 -17.99 -4.51
CA GLN A 89 11.67 -16.97 -4.01
C GLN A 89 11.81 -15.82 -5.02
N GLY A 90 12.33 -14.68 -4.56
CA GLY A 90 12.56 -13.53 -5.42
C GLY A 90 11.27 -13.05 -6.08
N ILE A 91 11.31 -12.89 -7.40
CA ILE A 91 10.19 -12.33 -8.19
C ILE A 91 8.91 -13.17 -8.04
N GLU A 92 9.02 -14.50 -7.99
CA GLU A 92 7.85 -15.38 -7.84
C GLU A 92 7.17 -15.16 -6.49
N LEU A 93 7.95 -15.06 -5.42
CA LEU A 93 7.43 -14.73 -4.09
C LEU A 93 6.83 -13.31 -4.07
N GLY A 94 7.48 -12.34 -4.70
CA GLY A 94 6.94 -10.99 -4.79
C GLY A 94 5.59 -10.91 -5.51
N LEU A 95 5.37 -11.75 -6.52
CA LEU A 95 4.07 -11.88 -7.18
C LEU A 95 3.00 -12.45 -6.25
N ILE A 96 3.34 -13.49 -5.48
CA ILE A 96 2.45 -14.07 -4.47
C ILE A 96 2.07 -13.01 -3.42
N ARG A 97 3.06 -12.38 -2.79
CA ARG A 97 2.84 -11.37 -1.72
C ARG A 97 2.12 -10.13 -2.22
N THR A 98 2.29 -9.78 -3.50
CA THR A 98 1.46 -8.74 -4.15
C THR A 98 -0.01 -9.15 -4.13
N GLN A 99 -0.35 -10.39 -4.49
CA GLN A 99 -1.73 -10.87 -4.44
C GLN A 99 -2.25 -11.01 -3.01
N GLU A 100 -1.40 -11.41 -2.07
CA GLU A 100 -1.75 -11.44 -0.65
C GLU A 100 -2.15 -10.05 -0.13
N LEU A 101 -1.36 -9.00 -0.40
CA LEU A 101 -1.76 -7.64 -0.02
C LEU A 101 -3.02 -7.18 -0.75
N LEU A 102 -3.16 -7.45 -2.05
CA LEU A 102 -4.39 -7.09 -2.77
C LEU A 102 -5.61 -7.82 -2.19
N ALA A 103 -5.46 -9.06 -1.73
CA ALA A 103 -6.51 -9.79 -1.03
C ALA A 103 -6.79 -9.18 0.37
N ALA A 104 -5.75 -8.85 1.15
CA ALA A 104 -5.89 -8.19 2.44
C ALA A 104 -6.61 -6.84 2.31
N ARG A 105 -6.27 -6.05 1.28
CA ARG A 105 -6.92 -4.79 0.95
C ARG A 105 -8.39 -4.92 0.54
N ARG A 106 -8.81 -6.03 -0.07
CA ARG A 106 -10.23 -6.31 -0.31
C ARG A 106 -11.01 -6.48 1.00
N VAL A 107 -10.37 -6.98 2.04
CA VAL A 107 -10.96 -7.16 3.37
C VAL A 107 -10.96 -5.83 4.13
N ASP A 108 -9.79 -5.23 4.35
CA ASP A 108 -9.69 -3.99 5.14
C ASP A 108 -10.18 -2.76 4.38
N GLY A 109 -10.26 -2.78 3.05
CA GLY A 109 -10.78 -1.68 2.22
C GLY A 109 -9.82 -0.51 1.98
N ALA A 110 -8.53 -0.67 2.26
CA ALA A 110 -7.52 0.31 1.86
C ALA A 110 -7.02 0.08 0.42
N ASP A 111 -6.56 1.14 -0.25
CA ASP A 111 -5.92 1.06 -1.57
C ASP A 111 -4.49 0.50 -1.45
N GLN A 112 -4.05 -0.39 -2.35
CA GLN A 112 -2.67 -0.90 -2.35
C GLN A 112 -1.79 -0.16 -3.37
N PHE A 113 -0.60 0.25 -2.93
CA PHE A 113 0.45 0.80 -3.80
C PHE A 113 1.78 0.07 -3.57
N PHE A 114 2.61 0.10 -4.61
CA PHE A 114 3.97 -0.41 -4.60
C PHE A 114 4.91 0.57 -5.28
N SER A 115 6.14 0.70 -4.78
CA SER A 115 7.20 1.39 -5.51
C SER A 115 7.96 0.43 -6.43
N ARG A 116 9.04 0.91 -7.06
CA ARG A 116 9.98 0.07 -7.82
C ARG A 116 11.15 -0.46 -6.98
N ALA A 117 11.15 -0.20 -5.67
CA ALA A 117 12.16 -0.73 -4.77
C ALA A 117 12.12 -2.27 -4.77
N TYR A 118 13.30 -2.88 -4.85
CA TYR A 118 13.46 -4.33 -4.81
C TYR A 118 13.82 -4.75 -3.39
N ASP A 119 13.11 -5.73 -2.84
CA ASP A 119 13.52 -6.33 -1.58
C ASP A 119 14.68 -7.30 -1.84
N PHE A 120 15.88 -6.89 -1.43
CA PHE A 120 17.11 -7.66 -1.61
C PHE A 120 17.45 -8.52 -0.40
N GLY A 121 16.49 -8.71 0.51
CA GLY A 121 16.66 -9.40 1.77
C GLY A 121 17.21 -8.50 2.87
N PHE A 122 17.69 -9.16 3.94
CA PHE A 122 18.02 -8.47 5.17
C PHE A 122 19.16 -7.45 5.00
N SER A 123 18.93 -6.23 5.49
CA SER A 123 19.91 -5.14 5.54
C SER A 123 19.99 -4.60 6.96
N LYS A 124 21.19 -4.22 7.39
CA LYS A 124 21.43 -3.81 8.78
C LYS A 124 21.27 -2.31 8.99
N THR A 125 21.52 -1.51 7.94
CA THR A 125 21.59 -0.06 8.07
C THR A 125 20.71 0.65 7.07
N THR A 126 20.17 1.81 7.46
CA THR A 126 19.41 2.70 6.56
C THR A 126 20.24 3.07 5.33
N ALA A 127 21.52 3.42 5.53
CA ALA A 127 22.41 3.86 4.45
C ALA A 127 22.67 2.77 3.41
N GLU A 128 22.82 1.51 3.84
CA GLU A 128 22.94 0.36 2.94
C GLU A 128 21.68 0.20 2.07
N ALA A 129 20.50 0.24 2.69
CA ALA A 129 19.24 0.11 1.97
C ALA A 129 19.00 1.27 0.97
N LEU A 130 19.20 2.52 1.40
CA LEU A 130 19.06 3.69 0.53
C LEU A 130 20.06 3.69 -0.63
N LYS A 131 21.29 3.23 -0.39
CA LYS A 131 22.29 3.07 -1.46
C LYS A 131 21.85 2.01 -2.46
N PHE A 132 21.40 0.84 -2.01
CA PHE A 132 20.98 -0.25 -2.89
C PHE A 132 19.79 0.17 -3.75
N TRP A 133 18.80 0.82 -3.13
CA TRP A 133 17.59 1.28 -3.81
C TRP A 133 17.82 2.45 -4.76
N ASN A 134 18.97 3.12 -4.69
CA ASN A 134 19.17 4.46 -5.24
C ASN A 134 18.11 5.41 -4.66
N GLU A 135 18.42 5.99 -3.51
CA GLU A 135 17.55 6.89 -2.73
C GLU A 135 16.71 7.82 -3.59
N GLN A 136 17.32 8.57 -4.52
CA GLN A 136 16.60 9.54 -5.36
C GLN A 136 15.58 8.87 -6.30
N LYS A 137 15.86 7.66 -6.75
CA LYS A 137 14.95 6.90 -7.60
C LYS A 137 13.70 6.47 -6.84
N ILE A 138 13.85 5.93 -5.63
CA ILE A 138 12.69 5.50 -4.83
C ILE A 138 11.99 6.70 -4.19
N LEU A 139 12.72 7.74 -3.81
CA LEU A 139 12.12 9.01 -3.37
C LEU A 139 11.19 9.59 -4.44
N SER A 140 11.59 9.55 -5.72
CA SER A 140 10.73 9.96 -6.84
C SER A 140 9.41 9.16 -6.87
N ASP A 141 9.46 7.84 -6.64
CA ASP A 141 8.26 6.99 -6.60
C ASP A 141 7.33 7.35 -5.43
N VAL A 142 7.89 7.60 -4.24
CA VAL A 142 7.09 7.99 -3.07
C VAL A 142 6.45 9.37 -3.30
N VAL A 143 7.20 10.33 -3.84
CA VAL A 143 6.67 11.65 -4.21
C VAL A 143 5.57 11.54 -5.26
N TRP A 144 5.76 10.69 -6.27
CA TRP A 144 4.76 10.42 -7.29
C TRP A 144 3.45 9.92 -6.68
N ILE A 145 3.53 8.93 -5.77
CA ILE A 145 2.36 8.39 -5.08
C ILE A 145 1.68 9.47 -4.23
N ILE A 146 2.43 10.27 -3.47
CA ILE A 146 1.84 11.36 -2.66
C ILE A 146 1.12 12.36 -3.57
N ARG A 147 1.72 12.81 -4.67
CA ARG A 147 1.11 13.79 -5.58
C ARG A 147 -0.10 13.25 -6.33
N LYS A 148 -0.10 11.96 -6.66
CA LYS A 148 -1.21 11.28 -7.36
C LYS A 148 -2.35 10.93 -6.41
N TYR A 149 -2.03 10.46 -5.21
CA TYR A 149 -3.01 10.00 -4.22
C TYR A 149 -3.61 11.16 -3.41
N GLN A 150 -2.81 12.21 -3.19
CA GLN A 150 -3.14 13.42 -2.45
C GLN A 150 -3.62 13.16 -1.00
N PRO A 151 -2.82 12.48 -0.16
CA PRO A 151 -3.20 12.21 1.21
C PRO A 151 -3.18 13.46 2.09
N ASP A 152 -4.17 13.62 2.96
CA ASP A 152 -4.15 14.67 3.98
C ASP A 152 -3.15 14.34 5.09
N ILE A 153 -3.04 13.06 5.44
CA ILE A 153 -2.18 12.56 6.50
C ILE A 153 -1.29 11.43 5.97
N ILE A 154 -0.01 11.46 6.34
CA ILE A 154 0.92 10.35 6.09
C ILE A 154 1.27 9.69 7.42
N ILE A 155 1.33 8.36 7.44
CA ILE A 155 1.74 7.57 8.60
C ILE A 155 2.88 6.66 8.19
N THR A 156 4.01 6.71 8.90
CA THR A 156 5.10 5.75 8.73
C THR A 156 4.94 4.57 9.68
N ARG A 157 5.29 3.37 9.25
CA ARG A 157 5.29 2.19 10.13
C ARG A 157 6.41 2.19 11.16
N PHE A 158 7.59 2.66 10.75
CA PHE A 158 8.84 2.51 11.48
C PHE A 158 9.51 3.86 11.77
N PRO A 159 10.44 3.92 12.74
CA PRO A 159 11.29 5.08 12.94
C PRO A 159 12.48 5.08 11.98
N GLU A 160 13.13 6.23 11.82
CA GLU A 160 14.31 6.43 10.96
C GLU A 160 15.63 5.90 11.57
N ASP A 161 15.56 5.14 12.66
CA ASP A 161 16.72 4.69 13.42
C ASP A 161 16.72 3.17 13.69
N LYS A 162 17.76 2.70 14.39
CA LYS A 162 18.01 1.28 14.70
C LYS A 162 16.84 0.56 15.36
N ARG A 163 15.90 1.27 16.00
CA ARG A 163 14.71 0.66 16.59
C ARG A 163 13.85 -0.02 15.52
N ALA A 164 13.93 0.40 14.25
CA ALA A 164 13.25 -0.26 13.14
C ALA A 164 13.66 -1.73 12.91
N GLY A 165 14.79 -2.18 13.47
CA GLY A 165 15.29 -3.56 13.42
C GLY A 165 15.91 -3.97 12.09
N HIS A 166 15.38 -3.48 10.97
CA HIS A 166 15.83 -3.76 9.61
C HIS A 166 16.13 -2.44 8.88
N GLY A 167 17.23 -2.37 8.13
CA GLY A 167 17.62 -1.19 7.34
C GLY A 167 16.59 -0.75 6.29
N GLN A 168 15.86 -1.68 5.67
CA GLN A 168 14.77 -1.34 4.74
C GLN A 168 13.59 -0.67 5.47
N HIS A 169 13.29 -1.09 6.71
CA HIS A 169 12.26 -0.46 7.55
C HIS A 169 12.60 1.00 7.86
N SER A 170 13.81 1.28 8.36
CA SER A 170 14.22 2.66 8.65
C SER A 170 14.39 3.49 7.38
N ALA A 171 14.86 2.91 6.29
CA ALA A 171 14.91 3.58 4.99
C ALA A 171 13.52 3.98 4.47
N SER A 172 12.50 3.15 4.68
CA SER A 172 11.13 3.51 4.29
C SER A 172 10.60 4.74 5.02
N ALA A 173 10.94 4.88 6.32
CA ALA A 173 10.59 6.04 7.11
C ALA A 173 11.34 7.31 6.65
N VAL A 174 12.64 7.19 6.37
CA VAL A 174 13.46 8.30 5.84
C VAL A 174 12.88 8.80 4.50
N LEU A 175 12.58 7.89 3.58
CA LEU A 175 12.00 8.24 2.28
C LEU A 175 10.62 8.89 2.42
N ALA A 176 9.77 8.40 3.33
CA ALA A 176 8.47 9.00 3.60
C ALA A 176 8.59 10.44 4.14
N HIS A 177 9.52 10.68 5.07
CA HIS A 177 9.76 12.00 5.63
C HIS A 177 10.35 12.98 4.60
N MET A 178 11.31 12.53 3.79
CA MET A 178 11.82 13.33 2.66
C MET A 178 10.70 13.66 1.66
N ALA A 179 9.89 12.66 1.31
CA ALA A 179 8.81 12.79 0.34
C ALA A 179 7.69 13.71 0.84
N PHE A 180 7.43 13.77 2.15
CA PHE A 180 6.46 14.69 2.76
C PHE A 180 6.72 16.14 2.37
N SER A 181 7.98 16.56 2.36
CA SER A 181 8.39 17.91 1.92
C SER A 181 8.56 18.00 0.40
N ALA A 182 9.21 17.00 -0.23
CA ALA A 182 9.49 17.03 -1.66
C ALA A 182 8.24 16.98 -2.54
N ALA A 183 7.15 16.35 -2.08
CA ALA A 183 5.90 16.33 -2.81
C ALA A 183 5.28 17.72 -2.99
N ALA A 184 5.53 18.64 -2.06
CA ALA A 184 5.05 20.02 -2.11
C ALA A 184 5.98 20.98 -2.87
N ASP A 185 7.24 20.60 -3.11
CA ASP A 185 8.20 21.44 -3.82
C ASP A 185 8.10 21.24 -5.35
N PRO A 186 7.72 22.27 -6.14
CA PRO A 186 7.67 22.16 -7.59
C PRO A 186 9.04 21.97 -8.26
N LYS A 187 10.15 22.16 -7.55
CA LYS A 187 11.51 21.92 -8.07
C LYS A 187 11.96 20.47 -7.91
N GLN A 188 11.30 19.69 -7.06
CA GLN A 188 11.59 18.27 -6.86
C GLN A 188 10.81 17.44 -7.86
N PHE A 189 11.51 16.61 -8.65
CA PHE A 189 10.92 15.73 -9.67
C PHE A 189 9.93 16.45 -10.62
N PRO A 190 10.31 17.57 -11.26
CA PRO A 190 9.40 18.35 -12.10
C PRO A 190 8.93 17.59 -13.35
N GLU A 191 9.68 16.58 -13.79
CA GLU A 191 9.30 15.69 -14.90
C GLU A 191 7.97 14.96 -14.65
N GLN A 192 7.57 14.78 -13.39
CA GLN A 192 6.31 14.15 -13.04
C GLN A 192 5.10 14.99 -13.49
N PHE A 193 5.22 16.32 -13.56
CA PHE A 193 4.11 17.19 -13.95
C PHE A 193 3.68 17.00 -15.41
N ALA A 194 4.55 16.47 -16.27
CA ALA A 194 4.20 16.08 -17.63
C ALA A 194 3.10 14.99 -17.67
N TYR A 195 2.89 14.27 -16.56
CA TYR A 195 1.88 13.22 -16.43
C TYR A 195 0.64 13.67 -15.61
N GLY A 196 0.47 14.98 -15.38
CA GLY A 196 -0.76 15.55 -14.82
C GLY A 196 -0.85 15.60 -13.29
N VAL A 197 0.19 15.19 -12.57
CA VAL A 197 0.27 15.44 -11.11
C VAL A 197 0.66 16.89 -10.84
N ARG A 198 0.42 17.36 -9.62
CA ARG A 198 0.77 18.72 -9.16
C ARG A 198 1.44 18.62 -7.79
N PRO A 199 2.15 19.65 -7.31
CA PRO A 199 2.64 19.69 -5.95
C PRO A 199 1.51 19.41 -4.96
N TRP A 200 1.80 18.63 -3.93
CA TRP A 200 0.85 18.28 -2.88
C TRP A 200 1.54 18.29 -1.51
N GLN A 201 1.00 19.06 -0.57
CA GLN A 201 1.46 19.11 0.81
C GLN A 201 0.47 18.33 1.68
N ALA A 202 0.89 17.18 2.19
CA ALA A 202 0.14 16.54 3.27
C ALA A 202 0.19 17.43 4.52
N SER A 203 -0.88 17.45 5.30
CA SER A 203 -0.99 18.33 6.47
C SER A 203 -0.08 17.89 7.62
N ARG A 204 0.06 16.58 7.84
CA ARG A 204 0.86 16.02 8.94
C ARG A 204 1.49 14.68 8.56
N LEU A 205 2.63 14.41 9.20
CA LEU A 205 3.32 13.14 9.22
C LEU A 205 3.27 12.56 10.63
N PHE A 206 2.80 11.33 10.77
CA PHE A 206 2.80 10.59 12.03
C PHE A 206 3.65 9.33 11.91
N TRP A 207 4.06 8.81 13.06
CA TRP A 207 4.70 7.50 13.17
C TRP A 207 3.79 6.55 13.95
N ASN A 208 3.53 5.36 13.40
CA ASN A 208 2.81 4.31 14.10
C ASN A 208 3.74 3.53 15.04
N ASN A 209 3.70 3.90 16.32
CA ASN A 209 4.40 3.19 17.39
C ASN A 209 3.93 1.74 17.55
N TYR A 210 4.81 0.91 18.09
CA TYR A 210 4.58 -0.52 18.29
C TYR A 210 5.34 -1.05 19.50
N ASN A 211 4.85 -2.20 19.98
CA ASN A 211 5.48 -3.04 20.97
C ASN A 211 5.57 -4.45 20.40
N PHE A 212 6.77 -4.87 19.99
CA PHE A 212 7.00 -6.18 19.36
C PHE A 212 8.39 -6.70 19.70
N GLY A 213 8.49 -7.99 20.03
CA GLY A 213 9.73 -8.61 20.48
C GLY A 213 10.32 -7.86 21.68
N ASN A 214 11.59 -7.45 21.56
CA ASN A 214 12.30 -6.70 22.61
C ASN A 214 12.22 -5.17 22.44
N ILE A 215 11.41 -4.67 21.51
CA ILE A 215 11.32 -3.24 21.19
C ILE A 215 9.94 -2.71 21.58
N ASN A 216 9.92 -1.78 22.54
CA ASN A 216 8.73 -1.02 22.90
C ASN A 216 8.98 0.46 22.61
N THR A 217 8.19 1.01 21.69
CA THR A 217 8.26 2.43 21.29
C THR A 217 7.10 3.25 21.82
N ILE A 218 6.20 2.65 22.61
CA ILE A 218 5.01 3.27 23.19
C ILE A 218 5.40 4.04 24.46
N ARG A 219 4.91 5.27 24.58
CA ARG A 219 5.09 6.13 25.75
C ARG A 219 3.77 6.83 26.12
N ASP A 220 3.67 7.30 27.36
CA ASP A 220 2.44 7.92 27.86
C ASP A 220 2.16 9.32 27.32
N ASP A 221 3.18 10.02 26.82
CA ASP A 221 3.11 11.36 26.23
C ASP A 221 2.65 11.36 24.77
N GLN A 222 2.38 10.19 24.19
CA GLN A 222 2.00 10.04 22.79
C GLN A 222 0.48 10.08 22.57
N LEU A 223 0.06 10.43 21.36
CA LEU A 223 -1.33 10.28 20.93
C LEU A 223 -1.73 8.80 20.96
N LYS A 224 -2.73 8.46 21.78
CA LYS A 224 -3.29 7.12 21.88
C LYS A 224 -4.67 7.11 21.24
N ILE A 225 -4.90 6.20 20.31
CA ILE A 225 -6.17 6.00 19.62
C ILE A 225 -6.55 4.53 19.74
N GLU A 226 -7.76 4.25 20.21
CA GLU A 226 -8.31 2.89 20.25
C GLU A 226 -8.83 2.51 18.86
N VAL A 227 -8.32 1.40 18.32
CA VAL A 227 -8.60 0.94 16.95
C VAL A 227 -9.16 -0.49 16.89
N GLY A 228 -9.40 -1.13 18.04
CA GLY A 228 -9.95 -2.49 18.16
C GLY A 228 -11.45 -2.58 18.42
N GLY A 229 -12.22 -1.52 18.14
CA GLY A 229 -13.66 -1.49 18.34
C GLY A 229 -14.45 -2.43 17.40
N PHE A 230 -15.70 -2.71 17.77
CA PHE A 230 -16.66 -3.47 16.96
C PHE A 230 -17.48 -2.53 16.06
N ASN A 231 -17.66 -2.89 14.79
CA ASN A 231 -18.47 -2.11 13.85
C ASN A 231 -19.68 -2.94 13.39
N PRO A 232 -20.91 -2.58 13.80
CA PRO A 232 -22.09 -3.41 13.55
C PRO A 232 -22.47 -3.57 12.07
N LEU A 233 -21.90 -2.74 11.17
CA LEU A 233 -22.14 -2.86 9.73
C LEU A 233 -21.24 -3.90 9.08
N VAL A 234 -20.05 -4.17 9.63
CA VAL A 234 -19.07 -5.07 9.01
C VAL A 234 -18.72 -6.27 9.89
N GLY A 235 -19.23 -6.33 11.13
CA GLY A 235 -18.93 -7.38 12.10
C GLY A 235 -17.60 -7.11 12.79
#